data_AF-A0A4Q1D637-F1
#
_entry.id   AF-A0A4Q1D637-F1
#
_cell.length_a   1.000
_cell.length_b   1.000
_cell.length_c   1.000
_cell.angle_alpha   90.00
_cell.angle_beta   90.00
_cell.angle_gamma   90.00
#
_symmetry.space_group_name_H-M   'P 1'
#
loop_
_entity.id
_entity.type
_entity.pdbx_description
1 polymer ?
#
loop_
_entity_poly.entity_id
_entity_poly.type
_entity_poly.pdbx_seq_one_letter_code
_entity_poly.pdbx_strand_id
1 'polypeptide(L)' 'MKYSELHRKIRRSGWTHIRTEGSHYIYEKEGRTYPVPFHGTKEIGEGLRKKIIKEMQLN' A
#
# COMPACT_ATOMS: atom_id res chain seq x y z
N MET A 1 0.63 -7.45 10.45
CA MET A 1 1.69 -6.80 9.63
C MET A 1 1.60 -5.31 9.84
N LYS A 2 2.72 -4.62 9.93
CA LYS A 2 2.76 -3.16 10.10
C LYS A 2 2.51 -2.45 8.77
N TYR A 3 1.97 -1.24 8.80
CA TYR A 3 1.84 -0.41 7.58
C TYR A 3 3.20 -0.26 6.85
N SER A 4 4.29 -0.03 7.60
CA SER A 4 5.65 0.04 7.03
C SER A 4 6.11 -1.25 6.32
N GLU A 5 5.62 -2.42 6.73
CA GLU A 5 5.91 -3.69 6.05
C GLU A 5 5.11 -3.83 4.76
N LEU A 6 3.83 -3.43 4.80
CA LEU A 6 2.96 -3.40 3.63
C LEU A 6 3.53 -2.47 2.54
N HIS A 7 3.95 -1.25 2.89
CA HIS A 7 4.55 -0.32 1.94
C HIS A 7 5.85 -0.84 1.31
N ARG A 8 6.66 -1.55 2.09
CA ARG A 8 7.85 -2.25 1.55
C ARG A 8 7.45 -3.36 0.57
N LYS A 9 6.41 -4.13 0.87
CA LYS A 9 5.88 -5.17 -0.03
C LYS A 9 5.31 -4.58 -1.33
N ILE A 10 4.54 -3.49 -1.24
CA ILE A 10 4.01 -2.75 -2.40
C ILE A 10 5.14 -2.29 -3.33
N ARG A 11 6.19 -1.65 -2.78
CA ARG A 11 7.33 -1.20 -3.60
C ARG A 11 8.06 -2.38 -4.26
N ARG A 12 8.24 -3.49 -3.55
CA ARG A 12 8.86 -4.70 -4.10
C ARG A 12 8.04 -5.38 -5.20
N SER A 13 6.72 -5.18 -5.24
CA SER A 13 5.86 -5.72 -6.31
C SER A 13 5.75 -4.79 -7.53
N GLY A 14 6.62 -3.77 -7.63
CA GLY A 14 6.75 -2.90 -8.78
C GLY A 14 5.80 -1.70 -8.79
N TRP A 15 5.16 -1.40 -7.67
CA TRP A 15 4.36 -0.17 -7.54
C TRP A 15 5.24 1.02 -7.14
N THR A 16 5.08 2.15 -7.82
CA THR A 16 5.82 3.38 -7.58
C THR A 16 4.99 4.34 -6.73
N HIS A 17 5.56 4.87 -5.65
CA HIS A 17 4.89 5.92 -4.87
C HIS A 17 5.03 7.25 -5.62
N ILE A 18 3.91 7.80 -6.08
CA ILE A 18 3.90 8.99 -6.94
C ILE A 18 3.49 10.28 -6.22
N ARG A 19 2.67 10.19 -5.16
CA ARG A 19 2.30 11.35 -4.33
C ARG A 19 1.83 10.91 -2.95
N THR A 20 1.93 11.82 -1.99
CA THR A 20 1.33 11.68 -0.65
C THR A 20 0.23 12.72 -0.48
N GLU A 21 -0.92 12.29 0.00
CA GLU A 21 -2.07 13.16 0.26
C GLU A 21 -2.67 12.81 1.62
N GLY A 22 -2.60 13.75 2.56
CA GLY A 22 -2.97 13.51 3.96
C GLY A 22 -2.26 12.28 4.54
N SER A 23 -3.03 11.30 5.01
CA SER A 23 -2.55 10.05 5.60
C SER A 23 -2.41 8.89 4.59
N HIS A 24 -2.41 9.16 3.29
CA HIS A 24 -2.30 8.15 2.24
C HIS A 24 -1.09 8.34 1.32
N TYR A 25 -0.42 7.24 1.01
CA TYR A 25 0.50 7.12 -0.11
C TYR A 25 -0.28 6.69 -1.35
N ILE A 26 -0.12 7.41 -2.45
CA ILE A 26 -0.69 7.06 -3.74
C ILE A 26 0.37 6.32 -4.54
N TYR A 27 0.07 5.07 -4.86
CA TYR A 27 0.91 4.23 -5.69
C TYR A 27 0.40 4.15 -7.11
N GLU A 28 1.29 4.01 -8.07
CA GLU A 28 0.99 3.79 -9.49
C GLU A 28 1.73 2.55 -10.00
N LYS A 29 1.05 1.78 -10.85
CA LYS A 29 1.63 0.69 -11.63
C LYS A 29 0.82 0.53 -12.91
N GLU A 30 1.50 0.58 -14.06
CA GLU A 30 0.91 0.37 -15.39
C GLU A 30 -0.31 1.28 -15.66
N GLY A 31 -0.21 2.56 -15.26
CA GLY A 31 -1.27 3.55 -15.42
C GLY A 31 -2.41 3.46 -14.41
N ARG A 32 -2.40 2.46 -13.53
CA ARG A 32 -3.39 2.32 -12.43
C ARG A 32 -2.86 2.95 -11.16
N THR A 33 -3.64 3.83 -10.54
CA THR A 33 -3.34 4.39 -9.22
C THR A 33 -4.12 3.72 -8.09
N TYR A 34 -3.52 3.62 -6.90
CA TYR A 34 -4.17 3.07 -5.71
C TYR A 34 -3.72 3.79 -4.41
N PRO A 35 -4.65 4.32 -3.59
CA PRO A 35 -4.33 4.94 -2.31
C PRO A 35 -4.13 3.90 -1.20
N VAL A 36 -3.07 4.03 -0.41
CA VAL A 36 -2.77 3.15 0.74
C VAL A 36 -2.50 3.99 1.98
N PRO A 37 -3.24 3.80 3.09
CA PRO A 37 -3.01 4.53 4.32
C PRO A 37 -1.61 4.22 4.89
N PHE A 38 -0.95 5.24 5.44
CA PHE A 38 0.34 5.09 6.10
C PHE A 38 0.25 5.50 7.57
N HIS A 39 0.41 4.52 8.47
CA HIS A 39 0.46 4.77 9.93
C HIS A 39 1.72 4.16 10.57
N GLY A 40 2.80 4.09 9.79
CA GLY A 40 4.14 3.72 10.26
C GLY A 40 4.22 2.32 10.86
N THR A 41 4.44 2.25 12.18
CA THR A 41 4.65 1.01 12.94
C THR A 41 3.37 0.38 13.47
N LYS A 42 2.21 1.03 13.32
CA LYS A 42 0.91 0.43 13.69
C LYS A 42 0.63 -0.80 12.83
N GLU A 43 -0.09 -1.76 13.41
CA GLU A 43 -0.61 -2.90 12.68
C GLU A 43 -1.78 -2.51 11.79
N ILE A 44 -1.85 -3.08 10.59
CA ILE A 44 -2.99 -2.93 9.69
C ILE A 44 -4.09 -3.92 10.08
N GLY A 45 -5.34 -3.44 10.09
CA GLY A 45 -6.50 -4.31 10.32
C GLY A 45 -6.63 -5.39 9.25
N GLU A 46 -7.04 -6.59 9.66
CA GLU A 46 -7.04 -7.80 8.81
C GLU A 46 -7.82 -7.64 7.51
N GLY A 47 -9.03 -7.07 7.59
CA GLY A 47 -9.89 -6.86 6.42
C GLY A 47 -9.27 -5.91 5.40
N LEU A 48 -8.71 -4.79 5.88
CA LEU A 48 -8.02 -3.82 5.03
C LEU A 48 -6.77 -4.43 4.40
N ARG A 49 -5.99 -5.21 5.17
CA ARG A 49 -4.82 -5.92 4.67
C ARG A 49 -5.17 -6.83 3.50
N LYS A 50 -6.19 -7.70 3.68
CA LYS A 50 -6.65 -8.64 2.66
C LYS A 50 -7.13 -7.91 1.40
N LYS A 51 -7.89 -6.82 1.57
CA LYS A 51 -8.37 -5.99 0.47
C LYS A 51 -7.21 -5.44 -0.36
N ILE A 52 -6.23 -4.79 0.28
CA ILE A 52 -5.09 -4.19 -0.40
C ILE A 52 -4.25 -5.25 -1.11
N ILE A 53 -3.94 -6.37 -0.44
CA ILE A 53 -3.17 -7.47 -1.04
C ILE A 53 -3.86 -7.99 -2.31
N LYS A 54 -5.18 -8.18 -2.26
CA LYS A 54 -5.97 -8.65 -3.40
C LYS A 54 -6.00 -7.62 -4.53
N GLU A 55 -6.34 -6.37 -4.23
CA GLU A 55 -6.55 -5.33 -5.25
C GLU A 55 -5.26 -4.89 -5.93
N MET A 56 -4.13 -4.92 -5.20
CA MET A 56 -2.80 -4.57 -5.70
C MET A 56 -1.97 -5.79 -6.13
N GLN A 57 -2.55 -7.01 -6.09
CA GLN A 57 -1.92 -8.27 -6.48
C GLN A 57 -0.54 -8.47 -5.84
N LEU A 58 -0.47 -8.32 -4.52
CA LEU A 58 0.78 -8.37 -3.76
C LEU A 58 1.13 -9.82 -3.41
N ASN A 59 1.96 -10.47 -4.24
CA ASN A 59 2.52 -11.81 -3.96
C ASN A 59 3.34 -11.83 -2.67
#